data_AF-A0A7K3EEM1-F1
#
_entry.id   AF-A0A7K3EEM1-F1
#
_cell.length_a   1.000
_cell.length_b   1.000
_cell.length_c   1.000
_cell.angle_alpha   90.00
_cell.angle_beta   90.00
_cell.angle_gamma   90.00
#
_symmetry.space_group_name_H-M   'P 1'
#
loop_
_entity.id
_entity.type
_entity.pdbx_description
1 polymer ?
#
loop_
_entity_poly.entity_id
_entity_poly.type
_entity_poly.pdbx_seq_one_letter_code
_entity_poly.pdbx_strand_id
1 'polypeptide(L)' 'MRTAPDPRTATWRRSSYSDGAGDECVEVADGFPGLVPVRDSKNPAGGVLVFGAAAWSHFVAAAREG' A
#
# COMPACT_ATOMS: atom_id res chain seq x y z
N MET A 1 22.82 9.14 8.47
CA MET A 1 21.56 9.59 7.85
C MET A 1 21.02 8.45 7.00
N ARG A 2 20.06 7.67 7.49
CA ARG A 2 19.32 6.73 6.64
C ARG A 2 18.19 7.55 6.02
N THR A 3 18.37 7.99 4.78
CA THR A 3 17.27 8.54 3.98
C THR A 3 16.18 7.48 3.99
N ALA A 4 14.99 7.81 4.48
CA ALA A 4 13.86 6.90 4.37
C ALA A 4 13.72 6.53 2.87
N PRO A 5 13.51 5.24 2.54
CA PRO A 5 13.40 4.83 1.14
C PRO A 5 12.35 5.67 0.43
N ASP A 6 12.61 6.08 -0.81
CA ASP A 6 11.64 6.85 -1.58
C ASP A 6 10.51 5.90 -2.03
N PRO A 7 9.25 6.12 -1.61
CA PRO A 7 8.14 5.26 -1.98
C PRO A 7 7.94 5.16 -3.50
N ARG A 8 8.37 6.15 -4.28
CA ARG A 8 8.29 6.10 -5.76
C ARG A 8 9.20 5.04 -6.38
N THR A 9 10.26 4.66 -5.68
CA THR A 9 11.24 3.64 -6.12
C THR A 9 11.00 2.26 -5.51
N ALA A 10 9.94 2.12 -4.70
CA ALA A 10 9.68 0.91 -3.96
C ALA A 10 9.17 -0.24 -4.84
N THR A 11 9.32 -1.47 -4.34
CA THR A 11 8.66 -2.64 -4.94
C THR A 11 7.21 -2.65 -4.50
N TRP A 12 6.32 -2.33 -5.44
CA TRP A 12 4.88 -2.30 -5.24
C TRP A 12 4.28 -3.69 -5.46
N ARG A 13 3.49 -4.15 -4.48
CA ARG A 13 2.71 -5.37 -4.54
C ARG A 13 1.24 -5.03 -4.66
N ARG A 14 0.58 -5.64 -5.63
CA ARG A 14 -0.86 -5.58 -5.84
C ARG A 14 -1.60 -6.56 -4.92
N SER A 15 -2.84 -6.24 -4.57
CA SER A 15 -3.71 -7.17 -3.83
C SER A 15 -4.12 -8.36 -4.70
N SER A 16 -4.20 -9.56 -4.10
CA SER A 16 -4.61 -10.81 -4.77
C SER A 16 -6.12 -11.01 -4.85
N TYR A 17 -6.94 -10.13 -4.25
CA TYR A 17 -8.40 -10.15 -4.39
C TYR A 17 -8.90 -9.47 -5.68
N SER A 18 -7.99 -9.16 -6.61
CA SER A 18 -8.22 -8.35 -7.80
C SER A 18 -8.43 -9.16 -9.10
N ASP A 19 -8.55 -10.48 -9.04
CA ASP A 19 -8.75 -11.35 -10.22
C ASP A 19 -10.19 -11.34 -10.79
N GLY A 20 -11.14 -10.65 -10.13
CA GLY A 20 -12.53 -10.54 -10.58
C GLY A 20 -12.82 -9.24 -11.32
N ALA A 21 -12.78 -9.27 -12.65
CA ALA A 21 -13.47 -8.32 -13.54
C ALA A 21 -13.05 -6.83 -13.49
N GLY A 22 -11.76 -6.55 -13.29
CA GLY A 22 -11.16 -5.31 -13.76
C GLY A 22 -11.36 -4.13 -12.83
N ASP A 23 -10.41 -3.95 -11.90
CA ASP A 23 -9.69 -2.70 -11.71
C ASP A 23 -8.88 -2.78 -10.42
N GLU A 24 -7.61 -2.48 -10.54
CA GLU A 24 -6.62 -2.64 -9.48
C GLU A 24 -6.64 -1.36 -8.64
N CYS A 25 -7.41 -1.33 -7.55
CA CYS A 25 -7.64 -0.08 -6.82
C CYS A 25 -6.52 0.29 -5.83
N VAL A 26 -5.68 -0.65 -5.37
CA VAL A 26 -4.66 -0.39 -4.33
C VAL A 26 -3.40 -1.23 -4.52
N GLU A 27 -2.24 -0.59 -4.38
CA GLU A 27 -0.92 -1.23 -4.23
C GLU A 27 -0.28 -0.85 -2.90
N VAL A 28 0.51 -1.77 -2.33
CA VAL A 28 1.28 -1.55 -1.11
C VAL A 28 2.77 -1.78 -1.37
N ALA A 29 3.63 -1.04 -0.69
CA ALA A 29 5.08 -1.17 -0.87
C ALA A 29 5.75 -1.89 0.30
N ASP A 30 6.67 -2.81 -0.02
CA ASP A 30 7.54 -3.46 0.97
C ASP A 30 8.85 -2.68 1.17
N GLY A 31 9.61 -3.03 2.21
CA GLY A 31 10.93 -2.46 2.47
C GLY A 31 10.94 -1.18 3.31
N PHE A 32 9.81 -0.84 3.93
CA PHE A 32 9.66 0.31 4.83
C PHE A 32 9.45 -0.18 6.27
N PRO A 33 10.50 -0.28 7.11
CA PRO A 33 10.36 -0.79 8.47
C PRO A 33 9.35 0.03 9.28
N GLY A 34 8.29 -0.63 9.75
CA GLY A 34 7.24 -0.02 10.57
C GLY A 34 6.24 0.85 9.82
N LEU A 35 6.36 0.98 8.50
CA LEU A 35 5.47 1.79 7.66
C LEU A 35 4.89 0.94 6.52
N VAL A 36 3.73 1.36 6.04
CA VAL A 36 3.05 0.77 4.90
C VAL A 36 2.66 1.90 3.96
N PRO A 37 3.47 2.16 2.92
CA PRO A 37 3.07 3.02 1.83
C PRO A 37 2.00 2.35 0.98
N VAL A 38 0.97 3.12 0.61
CA VAL A 38 -0.21 2.70 -0.12
C VAL A 38 -0.49 3.70 -1.22
N ARG A 39 -0.76 3.24 -2.42
CA ARG A 39 -1.16 4.10 -3.54
C ARG A 39 -2.32 3.49 -4.33
N ASP A 40 -3.00 4.35 -5.08
CA ASP A 40 -3.97 3.95 -6.09
C ASP A 40 -3.24 3.44 -7.33
N SER A 41 -3.48 2.19 -7.74
CA SER A 41 -2.84 1.63 -8.94
C SER A 41 -3.32 2.30 -10.22
N LYS A 42 -4.49 2.97 -10.22
CA LYS A 42 -4.99 3.73 -11.38
C LYS A 42 -4.30 5.07 -11.55
N ASN A 43 -3.72 5.61 -10.48
CA ASN A 43 -2.97 6.86 -10.48
C ASN A 43 -1.60 6.67 -9.81
N PRO A 44 -0.68 5.89 -10.42
CA PRO A 44 0.61 5.55 -9.82
C PRO A 44 1.56 6.75 -9.70
N ALA A 45 1.30 7.82 -10.47
CA ALA A 45 2.00 9.10 -10.37
C ALA A 45 1.37 10.05 -9.33
N GLY A 46 0.23 9.68 -8.75
CA GLY A 46 -0.45 10.40 -7.69
C GLY A 46 0.28 10.33 -6.35
N GLY A 47 -0.39 10.85 -5.31
CA GLY A 47 0.13 10.83 -3.95
C GLY A 47 0.20 9.42 -3.35
N VAL A 48 1.20 9.19 -2.51
CA VAL A 48 1.35 7.98 -1.70
C VAL A 48 0.90 8.27 -0.27
N LEU A 49 -0.04 7.48 0.25
CA LEU A 49 -0.43 7.50 1.65
C LEU A 49 0.53 6.60 2.43
N VAL A 50 0.98 7.05 3.61
CA VAL A 50 1.91 6.26 4.44
C VAL A 50 1.28 6.03 5.80
N PHE A 51 1.04 4.77 6.13
CA PHE A 51 0.48 4.35 7.41
C PHE A 51 1.57 3.72 8.29
N GLY A 52 1.40 3.78 9.61
CA GLY A 52 2.17 2.92 10.52
C GLY A 52 1.68 1.47 10.40
N ALA A 53 2.60 0.50 10.54
CA ALA A 53 2.28 -0.92 10.38
C ALA A 53 1.12 -1.39 11.28
N ALA A 54 1.09 -0.94 12.55
CA ALA A 54 0.00 -1.28 13.48
C ALA A 54 -1.36 -0.74 13.00
N ALA A 55 -1.42 0.53 12.59
CA ALA A 55 -2.64 1.16 12.09
C ALA A 55 -3.13 0.47 10.82
N TRP A 56 -2.22 0.10 9.92
CA TRP A 56 -2.55 -0.65 8.71
C TRP A 56 -3.14 -2.03 9.02
N SER A 57 -2.55 -2.78 9.97
CA SER A 57 -3.09 -4.07 10.38
C SER A 57 -4.51 -3.96 10.96
N HIS A 58 -4.78 -2.95 11.79
CA HIS A 58 -6.12 -2.69 12.31
C HIS A 58 -7.11 -2.32 11.19
N PHE A 59 -6.70 -1.46 10.25
CA PHE A 59 -7.52 -1.09 9.10
C PHE A 59 -7.90 -2.32 8.26
N VAL A 60 -6.94 -3.17 7.92
CA VAL A 60 -7.19 -4.39 7.13
C VAL A 60 -8.10 -5.37 7.87
N ALA A 61 -7.93 -5.51 9.19
CA ALA A 61 -8.81 -6.36 10.00
C ALA A 61 -10.25 -5.85 9.96
N ALA A 62 -10.47 -4.56 10.21
CA ALA A 62 -11.79 -3.93 10.14
C ALA A 62 -12.42 -4.03 8.74
N ALA A 63 -11.62 -3.84 7.68
CA ALA A 63 -12.09 -3.95 6.29
C ALA A 63 -12.54 -5.36 5.89
N ARG A 64 -12.06 -6.41 6.58
CA ARG A 64 -12.50 -7.81 6.36
C ARG A 64 -13.81 -8.15 7.05
N GLU A 65 -14.16 -7.40 8.09
CA GLU A 65 -15.39 -7.58 8.87
C GLU A 65 -16.58 -6.79 8.29
N GLY A 66 -16.33 -5.98 7.24
CA GLY A 66 -17.32 -5.18 6.52
C GLY A 66 -18.28 -5.99 5.67
#